data_AF-A0A943EEB2-F1
#
_entry.id   AF-A0A943EEB2-F1
#
_cell.length_a   1.000
_cell.length_b   1.000
_cell.length_c   1.000
_cell.angle_alpha   90.00
_cell.angle_beta   90.00
_cell.angle_gamma   90.00
#
_symmetry.space_group_name_H-M   'P 1'
#
loop_
_entity.id
_entity.type
_entity.pdbx_description
1 polymer ?
#
loop_
_entity_poly.entity_id
_entity_poly.type
_entity_poly.pdbx_seq_one_letter_code
_entity_poly.pdbx_strand_id
1 'polypeptide(L)' 'MIPRAVQWEDGRVFTIDKVLDVRPAASLKAGGQGVRYTCRIRDRETYLFYENPRWFVERRRT' A
#
# COMPACT_ATOMS: atom_id res chain seq x y z
N MET A 1 -4.16 -8.36 9.21
CA MET A 1 -3.11 -7.44 9.73
C MET A 1 -3.43 -6.05 9.21
N ILE A 2 -3.27 -5.00 10.03
CA ILE A 2 -3.49 -3.61 9.59
C ILE A 2 -2.12 -2.90 9.57
N PRO A 3 -1.68 -2.38 8.41
CA PRO A 3 -0.41 -1.67 8.30
C PRO A 3 -0.48 -0.34 9.05
N ARG A 4 0.56 -0.02 9.83
CA ARG A 4 0.65 1.23 10.62
C ARG A 4 1.54 2.29 9.97
N ALA A 5 2.46 1.87 9.12
CA ALA A 5 3.36 2.75 8.39
C ALA A 5 3.83 2.08 7.09
N VAL A 6 4.33 2.89 6.16
CA VAL A 6 4.98 2.46 4.92
C VAL A 6 6.39 3.04 4.89
N GLN A 7 7.37 2.20 4.60
CA GLN A 7 8.74 2.63 4.32
C GLN A 7 8.95 2.69 2.81
N TRP A 8 9.44 3.82 2.30
CA TRP A 8 9.87 3.97 0.92
C TRP A 8 11.31 3.48 0.71
N GLU A 9 11.69 3.24 -0.55
CA GLU A 9 13.01 2.73 -0.95
C GLU A 9 14.17 3.61 -0.47
N ASP A 10 13.94 4.91 -0.28
CA ASP A 10 14.92 5.87 0.24
C ASP A 10 15.00 5.89 1.78
N GLY A 11 14.32 4.96 2.46
CA GLY A 11 14.31 4.84 3.91
C GLY A 11 13.32 5.75 4.62
N ARG A 12 12.60 6.64 3.92
CA ARG A 12 11.59 7.48 4.56
C ARG A 12 10.39 6.64 5.00
N VAL A 13 9.93 6.88 6.23
CA VAL A 13 8.77 6.19 6.82
C VAL A 13 7.59 7.14 6.93
N PHE A 14 6.43 6.69 6.48
CA PHE A 14 5.17 7.42 6.50
C PHE A 14 4.16 6.67 7.35
N THR A 15 3.71 7.30 8.42
CA THR A 15 2.63 6.76 9.26
C THR A 15 1.32 6.75 8.47
N ILE A 16 0.56 5.67 8.58
CA ILE A 16 -0.79 5.57 8.03
C ILE A 16 -1.74 6.18 9.05
N ASP A 17 -2.42 7.25 8.64
CA ASP A 17 -3.41 7.92 9.49
C ASP A 17 -4.67 7.05 9.63
N LYS A 18 -5.10 6.45 8.51
CA LYS A 18 -6.30 5.61 8.47
C LYS A 18 -6.24 4.60 7.32
N VAL A 19 -6.72 3.38 7.56
CA VAL A 19 -7.09 2.45 6.49
C VAL A 19 -8.57 2.67 6.17
N LEU A 20 -8.84 3.00 4.91
CA LEU A 20 -10.17 3.34 4.42
C LEU A 20 -10.89 2.12 3.85
N ASP A 21 -10.15 1.19 3.24
CA ASP A 21 -10.72 0.03 2.57
C ASP A 21 -9.67 -1.09 2.43
N VAL A 22 -10.13 -2.35 2.42
CA VAL A 22 -9.29 -3.55 2.28
C VAL A 22 -10.03 -4.57 1.41
N ARG A 23 -9.45 -4.93 0.26
CA ARG A 23 -10.08 -5.89 -0.66
C ARG A 23 -9.06 -6.72 -1.46
N PRO A 24 -9.42 -7.94 -1.92
CA PRO A 24 -8.64 -8.63 -2.94
C PRO A 24 -8.56 -7.78 -4.21
N ALA A 25 -7.37 -7.69 -4.81
CA ALA A 25 -7.17 -7.01 -6.08
C ALA A 25 -5.98 -7.61 -6.83
N ALA A 26 -6.07 -7.63 -8.17
CA ALA A 26 -4.91 -7.92 -9.00
C ALA A 26 -3.92 -6.75 -8.92
N SER A 27 -2.66 -7.04 -8.64
CA SER A 27 -1.58 -6.06 -8.75
C SER A 27 -1.25 -5.82 -10.21
N LEU A 28 -1.68 -4.67 -10.74
CA LEU A 28 -1.50 -4.31 -12.16
C LEU A 28 -0.03 -4.27 -12.59
N LYS A 29 0.91 -4.04 -11.66
CA LYS A 29 2.35 -3.96 -11.94
C LYS A 29 3.13 -5.23 -11.64
N ALA A 30 2.71 -6.05 -10.68
CA ALA A 30 3.44 -7.25 -10.30
C ALA A 30 2.89 -8.53 -10.95
N GLY A 31 1.72 -8.47 -11.60
CA GLY A 31 1.04 -9.66 -12.14
C GLY A 31 0.52 -10.62 -11.06
N GLY A 32 0.60 -10.23 -9.79
CA GLY A 32 0.20 -11.04 -8.64
C GLY A 32 -1.25 -10.82 -8.22
N GLN A 33 -1.82 -11.83 -7.55
CA GLN A 33 -3.03 -11.70 -6.74
C GLN A 33 -2.61 -11.29 -5.33
N GLY A 34 -3.18 -10.20 -4.81
CA GLY A 34 -2.90 -9.71 -3.47
C GLY A 34 -4.09 -9.04 -2.81
N VAL A 35 -3.86 -8.51 -1.61
CA VAL A 35 -4.81 -7.66 -0.90
C VAL A 35 -4.40 -6.21 -1.08
N ARG A 36 -5.30 -5.37 -1.60
CA ARG A 36 -5.12 -3.93 -1.67
C ARG A 36 -5.74 -3.26 -0.46
N TYR A 37 -4.94 -2.41 0.18
CA TYR A 37 -5.32 -1.51 1.25
C TYR A 37 -5.36 -0.09 0.67
N THR A 38 -6.51 0.57 0.82
CA THR A 38 -6.62 2.01 0.58
C THR A 38 -6.30 2.71 1.89
N CYS A 39 -5.21 3.46 1.93
CA CYS A 39 -4.71 4.12 3.13
C CYS A 39 -4.69 5.63 2.94
N ARG A 40 -4.91 6.39 4.01
CA ARG A 40 -4.68 7.84 4.08
C ARG A 40 -3.37 8.11 4.80
N ILE A 41 -2.52 8.92 4.19
CA ILE A 41 -1.23 9.39 4.70
C ILE A 41 -1.11 10.88 4.42
N ARG A 42 -1.01 11.72 5.47
CA ARG A 42 -0.94 13.18 5.36
C ARG A 42 -2.06 13.74 4.47
N ASP A 43 -3.28 13.28 4.74
CA ASP A 43 -4.51 13.63 4.00
C ASP A 43 -4.53 13.23 2.51
N ARG A 44 -3.58 12.40 2.07
CA ARG A 44 -3.55 11.85 0.70
C ARG A 44 -3.85 10.36 0.72
N GLU A 45 -4.68 9.92 -0.22
CA GLU A 45 -4.99 8.51 -0.40
C GLU A 45 -3.94 7.79 -1.25
N THR A 46 -3.52 6.62 -0.79
CA THR A 46 -2.53 5.76 -1.46
C THR A 46 -2.98 4.29 -1.41
N TYR A 47 -2.40 3.49 -2.31
CA TYR A 47 -2.65 2.05 -2.37
C TYR A 47 -1.42 1.28 -1.93
N LEU A 48 -1.62 0.45 -0.92
CA LEU A 48 -0.63 -0.49 -0.41
C LEU A 48 -1.11 -1.91 -0.73
N PHE A 49 -0.23 -2.74 -1.25
CA PHE A 49 -0.53 -4.11 -1.64
C PHE A 49 0.24 -5.10 -0.77
N TYR A 50 -0.43 -6.19 -0.42
CA TYR A 50 0.14 -7.33 0.28
C TYR A 50 0.02 -8.61 -0.55
N GLU A 51 1.16 -9.20 -0.87
CA GLU A 51 1.30 -10.50 -1.54
C GLU A 51 2.23 -11.36 -0.67
N ASN A 52 1.64 -12.09 0.26
CA ASN A 52 2.32 -12.79 1.36
C ASN A 52 3.72 -13.36 1.04
N PRO A 53 4.79 -12.95 1.76
CA PRO A 53 4.86 -11.99 2.86
C PRO A 53 5.20 -10.54 2.44
N ARG A 54 5.12 -10.23 1.14
CA ARG A 54 5.65 -9.00 0.56
C ARG A 54 4.64 -7.85 0.61
N TRP A 55 5.11 -6.69 1.06
CA TRP A 55 4.38 -5.42 0.97
C TRP A 55 5.00 -4.53 -0.11
N PHE A 56 4.17 -3.83 -0.89
CA PHE A 56 4.63 -2.84 -1.85
C PHE A 56 3.58 -1.77 -2.12
N VAL A 57 4.05 -0.56 -2.47
CA VAL A 57 3.20 0.58 -2.84
C VAL A 57 3.20 0.70 -4.36
N GLU A 58 2.04 0.92 -4.97
CA GLU A 58 2.00 1.17 -6.40
C GLU A 58 2.52 2.59 -6.70
N ARG A 59 3.68 2.69 -7.34
CA ARG A 59 4.16 3.97 -7.87
C ARG A 59 3.15 4.49 -8.89
N ARG A 60 2.55 5.66 -8.68
CA ARG A 60 1.91 6.40 -9.78
C ARG A 60 3.02 6.72 -10.80
N ARG A 61 2.89 6.25 -12.05
CA ARG A 61 3.74 6.77 -13.13
C ARG A 61 3.30 8.22 -13.33
N THR A 62 4.22 9.14 -13.08
CA THR A 62 4.10 10.52 -13.59
C THR A 62 4.24 10.50 -15.11
#